data_AF-A0A814U788-F1
#
_entry.id   AF-A0A814U788-F1
#
_cell.length_a   1.000
_cell.length_b   1.000
_cell.length_c   1.000
_cell.angle_alpha   90.00
_cell.angle_beta   90.00
_cell.angle_gamma   90.00
#
_symmetry.space_group_name_H-M   'P 1'
#
loop_
_entity.id
_entity.type
_entity.pdbx_description
1 polymer ?
#
loop_
_entity_poly.entity_id
_entity_poly.type
_entity_poly.pdbx_seq_one_letter_code
_entity_poly.pdbx_strand_id
1 'polypeptide(L)' 'MGFLVAFDEFMVIFNGNGGNPRPNCGLIINDKGFIDSIIDLDFVNNDQIKHLYPTVKVFDLKGKFIIPGLIDAHTHTSSE' A
#
# COMPACT_ATOMS: atom_id res chain seq x y z
N MET A 1 16.85 3.82 -1.54
CA MET A 1 16.13 3.45 -2.79
C MET A 1 14.70 3.11 -2.41
N GLY A 2 13.74 4.02 -2.64
CA GLY A 2 12.36 3.92 -2.10
C GLY A 2 11.46 2.99 -2.93
N PHE A 3 10.28 2.67 -2.40
CA PHE A 3 9.26 1.84 -3.05
C PHE A 3 7.89 2.55 -3.07
N LEU A 4 7.09 2.37 -4.12
CA LEU A 4 5.83 3.09 -4.27
C LEU A 4 4.78 2.08 -4.67
N VAL A 5 3.93 1.77 -3.73
CA VAL A 5 2.85 0.82 -3.88
C VAL A 5 1.61 1.64 -4.26
N ALA A 6 1.54 2.19 -5.49
CA ALA A 6 0.40 3.01 -5.93
C ALA A 6 -0.28 2.48 -7.19
N PHE A 7 -1.58 2.12 -7.11
CA PHE A 7 -2.31 1.46 -8.21
C PHE A 7 -3.76 1.85 -8.38
N ASP A 8 -4.12 1.81 -9.67
CA ASP A 8 -5.36 2.19 -10.32
C ASP A 8 -6.63 1.50 -9.79
N GLU A 9 -7.74 2.23 -9.97
CA GLU A 9 -9.15 1.97 -9.65
C GLU A 9 -9.48 0.64 -8.95
N PHE A 10 -10.19 0.73 -7.82
CA PHE A 10 -10.69 -0.40 -7.00
C PHE A 10 -9.68 -1.07 -6.05
N MET A 11 -8.68 -0.33 -5.58
CA MET A 11 -7.89 -0.75 -4.42
C MET A 11 -8.54 -0.22 -3.14
N VAL A 12 -8.61 -1.04 -2.09
CA VAL A 12 -9.19 -0.63 -0.81
C VAL A 12 -8.19 -0.90 0.33
N ILE A 13 -7.84 0.16 1.07
CA ILE A 13 -6.96 0.06 2.25
C ILE A 13 -7.81 -0.06 3.51
N PHE A 14 -7.55 -1.11 4.28
CA PHE A 14 -7.95 -1.20 5.68
C PHE A 14 -6.78 -0.70 6.53
N ASN A 15 -7.01 0.30 7.38
CA ASN A 15 -5.94 0.90 8.20
C ASN A 15 -5.72 0.20 9.56
N GLY A 16 -6.49 -0.85 9.86
CA GLY A 16 -6.41 -1.58 11.13
C GLY A 16 -7.06 -0.87 12.34
N ASN A 17 -7.62 0.34 12.15
CA ASN A 17 -8.22 1.13 13.25
C ASN A 17 -9.73 0.93 13.39
N GLY A 18 -10.31 -0.10 12.77
CA GLY A 18 -11.75 -0.40 12.82
C GLY A 18 -12.65 0.59 12.05
N GLY A 19 -12.06 1.51 11.28
CA GLY A 19 -12.80 2.47 10.45
C GLY A 19 -13.24 1.89 9.09
N ASN A 20 -13.96 2.72 8.33
CA ASN A 20 -14.38 2.35 6.98
C ASN A 20 -13.15 2.15 6.06
N PRO A 21 -13.21 1.18 5.13
CA PRO A 21 -12.15 0.99 4.15
C PRO A 21 -12.03 2.20 3.22
N ARG A 22 -10.81 2.55 2.82
CA ARG A 22 -10.56 3.68 1.89
C ARG A 22 -10.39 3.16 0.46
N PRO A 23 -11.35 3.38 -0.45
CA PRO A 23 -11.20 3.00 -1.86
C PRO A 23 -10.24 3.94 -2.61
N ASN A 24 -9.75 3.50 -3.77
CA ASN A 24 -8.98 4.28 -4.74
C ASN A 24 -7.82 5.07 -4.13
N CYS A 25 -7.08 4.48 -3.19
CA CYS A 25 -5.90 5.10 -2.61
C CYS A 25 -4.63 4.34 -2.96
N GLY A 26 -3.48 5.01 -2.84
CA GLY A 26 -2.14 4.45 -3.03
C GLY A 26 -1.32 4.60 -1.76
N LEU A 27 -0.28 3.77 -1.62
CA LEU A 27 0.61 3.75 -0.46
C LEU A 27 2.05 4.02 -0.91
N ILE A 28 2.68 5.04 -0.33
CA ILE A 28 4.10 5.35 -0.58
C ILE A 28 4.93 4.74 0.56
N ILE A 29 5.94 3.94 0.23
CA ILE A 29 6.81 3.27 1.20
C ILE A 29 8.25 3.75 0.99
N ASN A 30 8.80 4.47 1.96
CA ASN A 30 10.18 4.93 1.81
C ASN A 30 11.18 3.76 1.85
N ASP A 31 12.44 4.06 1.57
CA ASP A 31 13.50 3.06 1.47
C ASP A 31 13.88 2.39 2.79
N LYS A 32 13.35 2.89 3.91
CA LYS A 32 13.49 2.30 5.24
C LYS A 32 12.33 1.36 5.58
N GLY A 33 11.39 1.15 4.65
CA GLY A 33 10.24 0.27 4.86
C GLY A 33 9.09 0.91 5.64
N PHE A 34 9.12 2.22 5.89
CA PHE A 34 8.02 2.92 6.53
C PHE A 34 7.02 3.44 5.50
N ILE A 35 5.74 3.42 5.87
CA ILE A 35 4.71 4.15 5.13
C ILE A 35 5.00 5.64 5.29
N ASP A 36 5.28 6.29 4.17
CA ASP A 36 5.53 7.73 4.09
C ASP A 36 4.21 8.49 3.96
N SER A 37 3.35 8.04 3.05
CA SER A 37 2.06 8.67 2.80
C SER A 37 1.03 7.70 2.21
N ILE A 38 -0.24 8.06 2.38
CA ILE A 38 -1.38 7.46 1.69
C ILE A 38 -1.96 8.56 0.79
N ILE A 39 -2.11 8.28 -0.50
CA ILE A 39 -2.56 9.24 -1.50
C ILE A 39 -3.91 8.83 -2.07
N ASP A 40 -4.81 9.77 -2.34
CA ASP A 40 -6.04 9.48 -3.11
C ASP A 40 -5.71 9.50 -4.61
N LEU A 41 -6.14 8.46 -5.32
CA LEU A 41 -5.82 8.22 -6.73
C LEU A 41 -6.90 8.70 -7.69
N ASP A 42 -8.02 9.24 -7.18
CA ASP A 42 -9.08 9.84 -7.99
C ASP A 42 -8.57 10.99 -8.89
N PHE A 43 -7.34 11.49 -8.65
CA PHE A 43 -6.72 12.59 -9.39
C PHE A 43 -5.35 12.26 -9.99
N VAL A 44 -4.85 11.03 -9.84
CA VAL A 44 -3.47 10.68 -10.22
C VAL A 44 -3.43 9.37 -11.01
N ASN A 45 -2.96 9.42 -12.26
CA ASN A 45 -2.78 8.25 -13.10
C ASN A 45 -1.36 7.66 -13.02
N ASN A 46 -1.19 6.43 -13.51
CA ASN A 46 0.08 5.70 -13.47
C ASN A 46 1.27 6.45 -14.10
N ASP A 47 1.04 7.25 -15.14
CA ASP A 47 2.11 8.00 -15.81
C ASP A 47 2.57 9.19 -14.96
N GLN A 48 1.63 9.90 -14.34
CA GLN A 48 1.94 10.97 -13.37
C GLN A 48 2.71 10.42 -12.17
N ILE A 49 2.34 9.23 -11.68
CA ILE A 49 3.05 8.57 -10.59
C ILE A 49 4.49 8.23 -10.98
N LYS A 50 4.71 7.65 -12.16
CA LYS A 50 6.07 7.36 -12.65
C LYS A 50 6.90 8.62 -12.86
N HIS A 51 6.27 9.73 -13.23
CA HIS A 51 6.96 11.00 -13.40
C HIS A 51 7.37 11.63 -12.06
N LEU A 52 6.47 11.62 -11.07
CA LEU A 52 6.75 12.15 -9.72
C LEU A 52 7.74 11.28 -8.94
N TYR A 53 7.72 9.97 -9.21
CA TYR A 53 8.50 8.96 -8.49
C TYR A 53 9.29 8.06 -9.46
N PRO A 54 10.24 8.62 -10.22
CA PRO A 54 10.88 7.94 -11.36
C PRO A 54 11.81 6.79 -10.95
N THR A 55 12.32 6.80 -9.73
CA THR A 55 13.22 5.78 -9.19
C THR A 55 12.47 4.66 -8.47
N VAL A 56 11.14 4.73 -8.46
CA VAL A 56 10.34 4.00 -7.51
C VAL A 56 9.59 2.85 -8.21
N LYS A 57 9.64 1.66 -7.61
CA LYS A 57 8.99 0.47 -8.18
C LYS A 57 7.50 0.52 -7.92
N VAL A 58 6.72 0.31 -8.98
CA VAL A 58 5.24 0.34 -9.06
C VAL A 58 4.74 -1.11 -9.31
N PHE A 59 3.79 -1.60 -8.51
CA PHE A 59 3.15 -2.93 -8.46
C PHE A 59 1.61 -2.98 -8.68
N ASP A 60 1.02 -3.07 -9.88
CA ASP A 60 -0.47 -3.04 -10.03
C ASP A 60 -1.27 -3.97 -9.08
N LEU A 61 -2.12 -3.39 -8.21
CA LEU A 61 -2.99 -4.07 -7.24
C LEU A 61 -4.48 -3.81 -7.50
N LYS A 62 -4.87 -3.45 -8.74
CA LYS A 62 -6.27 -3.25 -9.14
C LYS A 62 -7.18 -4.41 -8.70
N GLY A 63 -8.30 -4.08 -8.06
CA GLY A 63 -9.27 -5.04 -7.55
C GLY A 63 -8.78 -5.91 -6.39
N LYS A 64 -7.67 -5.53 -5.72
CA LYS A 64 -7.16 -6.20 -4.52
C LYS A 64 -7.40 -5.35 -3.27
N PHE A 65 -7.39 -6.04 -2.12
CA PHE A 65 -7.41 -5.41 -0.80
C PHE A 65 -5.99 -5.30 -0.25
N ILE A 66 -5.67 -4.15 0.34
CA ILE A 66 -4.47 -3.99 1.18
C ILE A 66 -4.94 -3.95 2.63
N ILE A 67 -4.34 -4.80 3.45
CA ILE A 67 -4.54 -4.86 4.89
C ILE A 67 -3.18 -4.76 5.58
N PRO A 68 -3.11 -4.32 6.85
CA PRO A 68 -1.89 -4.42 7.63
C PRO A 68 -1.52 -5.90 7.80
N GLY A 69 -0.23 -6.18 7.96
CA GLY A 69 0.23 -7.52 8.29
C GLY A 69 -0.51 -8.04 9.53
N LEU A 70 -1.04 -9.27 9.44
CA LEU A 70 -1.75 -9.88 10.55
C LEU A 70 -0.79 -10.19 11.68
N ILE A 71 -1.24 -9.98 12.91
CA ILE A 71 -0.51 -10.33 14.13
C ILE A 71 -1.21 -11.53 14.75
N ASP A 72 -0.46 -12.61 14.92
CA ASP A 72 -0.89 -13.73 15.73
C ASP A 72 -0.34 -13.56 17.15
N ALA A 73 -1.23 -13.37 18.11
CA ALA A 73 -0.87 -13.17 19.52
C ALA A 73 -0.55 -14.48 20.25
N HIS A 74 -0.87 -15.64 19.66
CA HIS A 74 -0.76 -16.92 20.33
C HIS A 74 -0.42 -18.05 19.36
N THR A 75 0.88 -18.22 19.13
CA THR A 75 1.42 -19.30 18.28
C THR A 75 2.25 -20.27 19.10
N HIS A 76 2.25 -21.55 18.71
CA HIS A 76 3.27 -22.50 19.13
C HIS A 76 4.27 -22.69 17.98
N THR A 77 5.37 -21.92 17.99
CA THR A 77 6.48 -22.13 17.05
C THR A 77 7.41 -23.20 17.63
N SER A 78 7.08 -24.48 17.44
CA SER A 78 8.02 -25.56 17.75
C SER A 78 9.16 -25.50 16.72
N SER A 79 10.34 -25.12 17.17
CA SER A 79 11.58 -25.39 16.46
C SER A 79 12.01 -26.82 16.80
N GLU A 80 11.79 -27.75 15.88
CA GLU A 80 12.65 -28.94 15.78
C GLU A 80 13.89 -28.59 14.96
#